data_AF-A0A7X8YBR2-F1
#
_entry.id   AF-A0A7X8YBR2-F1
#
_cell.length_a   1.000
_cell.length_b   1.000
_cell.length_c   1.000
_cell.angle_alpha   90.00
_cell.angle_beta   90.00
_cell.angle_gamma   90.00
#
_symmetry.space_group_name_H-M   'P 1'
#
loop_
_entity.id
_entity.type
_entity.pdbx_description
1 polymer ?
#
loop_
_entity_poly.entity_id
_entity_poly.type
_entity_poly.pdbx_seq_one_letter_code
_entity_poly.pdbx_strand_id
1 'polypeptide(L)'
;MAKARRPRNGRKATSKTALPGSLGEVLDSAGFTSLGRRIMVGGPKRGDEERRPTVAPQPEASSGRFERPTAPAWTAPVIEFLADNIPGDPSVAWDHLYISAYEVGCEALEALGQATQIVSGAIPLADQAIPDVLPRWDDLATAVVGVAAQSNLLGYRHFAGSRRQLSRAGRFRPNIRASHGCGPAYLAPEAFNAFRNLGLIIDGWWTEAAEAVFWRDDPVEWGMDFTRDDRFLAACSSALSNLPADIAAEIETIALVTDDEVSERYALEVQHRPQPRTKGEIRVLLENHHRYDLDALFCRRWRLQDGWLPADEVKRSLRILYDPLAMEMRRAFAARYLPHHRFLSK
;
A
#
# COMPACT_ATOMS: atom_id res chain seq x y z
N MET A 1 -4.80 66.41 5.28
CA MET A 1 -4.42 65.51 4.18
C MET A 1 -5.59 64.59 3.86
N ALA A 2 -6.31 64.86 2.77
CA ALA A 2 -7.47 64.11 2.31
C ALA A 2 -7.04 62.87 1.50
N LYS A 3 -7.55 61.69 1.83
CA LYS A 3 -7.37 60.47 1.02
C LYS A 3 -8.60 60.28 0.12
N ALA A 4 -8.34 60.29 -1.19
CA ALA A 4 -9.32 60.13 -2.24
C ALA A 4 -9.99 58.74 -2.23
N ARG A 5 -11.33 58.71 -2.25
CA ARG A 5 -12.14 57.51 -2.52
C ARG A 5 -12.13 57.22 -4.02
N ARG A 6 -11.74 56.01 -4.41
CA ARG A 6 -11.93 55.50 -5.79
C ARG A 6 -13.40 55.08 -6.00
N PRO A 7 -13.99 55.35 -7.18
CA PRO A 7 -15.37 54.98 -7.47
C PRO A 7 -15.49 53.47 -7.77
N ARG A 8 -16.50 52.82 -7.17
CA ARG A 8 -16.88 51.44 -7.44
C ARG A 8 -17.75 51.44 -8.71
N ASN A 9 -17.21 51.02 -9.84
CA ASN A 9 -17.98 50.78 -11.05
C ASN A 9 -18.88 49.57 -10.87
N GLY A 10 -20.16 49.80 -10.59
CA GLY A 10 -21.21 48.79 -10.62
C GLY A 10 -21.54 48.40 -12.05
N ARG A 11 -21.02 47.26 -12.53
CA ARG A 11 -21.55 46.60 -13.73
C ARG A 11 -22.86 45.90 -13.34
N LYS A 12 -24.00 46.45 -13.76
CA LYS A 12 -25.27 45.72 -13.80
C LYS A 12 -25.10 44.55 -14.77
N ALA A 13 -25.08 43.32 -14.26
CA ALA A 13 -25.20 42.12 -15.06
C ALA A 13 -26.68 41.98 -15.46
N THR A 14 -26.99 42.10 -16.75
CA THR A 14 -28.29 41.73 -17.28
C THR A 14 -28.38 40.21 -17.33
N SER A 15 -29.32 39.63 -16.58
CA SER A 15 -29.64 38.21 -16.68
C SER A 15 -30.25 37.95 -18.06
N LYS A 16 -29.64 37.05 -18.83
CA LYS A 16 -30.23 36.55 -20.07
C LYS A 16 -31.01 35.28 -19.76
N THR A 17 -32.29 35.28 -20.08
CA THR A 17 -33.22 34.16 -19.93
C THR A 17 -32.81 32.99 -20.82
N ALA A 18 -32.98 31.75 -20.34
CA ALA A 18 -32.70 30.54 -21.09
C ALA A 18 -33.59 30.39 -22.35
N LEU A 19 -33.09 29.64 -23.35
CA LEU A 19 -33.86 29.28 -24.54
C LEU A 19 -34.90 28.20 -24.20
N PRO A 20 -36.09 28.22 -24.83
CA PRO A 20 -37.14 27.23 -24.62
C PRO A 20 -36.64 25.81 -24.92
N GLY A 21 -36.87 24.86 -24.01
CA GLY A 21 -36.49 23.46 -24.12
C GLY A 21 -35.07 23.12 -23.64
N SER A 22 -34.32 24.09 -23.09
CA SER A 22 -32.99 23.84 -22.53
C SER A 22 -33.05 23.47 -21.05
N LEU A 23 -32.07 22.68 -20.57
CA LEU A 23 -31.90 22.40 -19.13
C LEU A 23 -31.83 23.69 -18.28
N GLY A 24 -31.38 24.80 -18.89
CA GLY A 24 -31.35 26.12 -18.27
C GLY A 24 -32.74 26.68 -17.92
N GLU A 25 -33.79 26.34 -18.67
CA GLU A 25 -35.16 26.79 -18.41
C GLU A 25 -35.74 26.09 -17.17
N VAL A 26 -35.44 24.80 -16.98
CA VAL A 26 -35.87 24.04 -15.80
C VAL A 26 -35.21 24.57 -14.54
N LEU A 27 -33.93 24.95 -14.62
CA LEU A 27 -33.17 25.50 -13.50
C LEU A 27 -33.61 26.93 -13.14
N ASP A 28 -33.89 27.76 -14.14
CA ASP A 28 -34.43 29.11 -13.94
C ASP A 28 -35.85 29.02 -13.32
N SER A 29 -36.68 28.05 -13.74
CA SER A 29 -38.02 27.78 -13.17
C SER A 29 -37.99 27.26 -11.73
N ALA A 30 -36.89 26.58 -11.34
CA ALA A 30 -36.64 26.11 -9.99
C ALA A 30 -35.99 27.16 -9.07
N GLY A 31 -35.83 28.41 -9.53
CA GLY A 31 -35.31 29.52 -8.72
C GLY A 31 -33.78 29.57 -8.57
N PHE A 32 -33.02 28.78 -9.34
CA PHE A 32 -31.56 28.82 -9.29
C PHE A 32 -31.00 29.97 -10.13
N THR A 33 -30.30 30.90 -9.48
CA THR A 33 -29.52 31.95 -10.17
C THR A 33 -28.04 31.56 -10.19
N SER A 34 -27.44 31.51 -11.39
CA SER A 34 -26.03 31.11 -11.56
C SER A 34 -25.07 32.24 -11.16
N LEU A 35 -24.21 31.99 -10.18
CA LEU A 35 -23.08 32.87 -9.80
C LEU A 35 -21.84 32.57 -10.67
N GLY A 36 -21.87 32.97 -11.94
CA GLY A 36 -20.71 32.84 -12.83
C GLY A 36 -21.05 32.75 -14.32
N ARG A 37 -20.06 33.02 -15.19
CA ARG A 37 -20.21 32.92 -16.65
C ARG A 37 -20.41 31.46 -17.06
N ARG A 38 -21.52 31.14 -17.74
CA ARG A 38 -21.81 29.81 -18.31
C ARG A 38 -20.82 29.49 -19.45
N ILE A 39 -20.22 28.31 -19.41
CA ILE A 39 -19.39 27.74 -20.50
C ILE A 39 -20.36 27.13 -21.53
N MET A 40 -20.21 27.50 -22.80
CA MET A 40 -20.98 26.90 -23.90
C MET A 40 -20.27 25.63 -24.38
N VAL A 41 -20.90 24.48 -24.19
CA VAL A 41 -20.53 23.22 -24.85
C VAL A 41 -21.31 23.14 -26.16
N GLY A 42 -20.60 22.89 -27.25
CA GLY A 42 -21.10 22.93 -28.63
C GLY A 42 -22.34 22.05 -28.87
N GLY A 43 -23.23 22.55 -29.74
CA GLY A 43 -24.45 21.86 -30.15
C GLY A 43 -24.20 20.74 -31.18
N PRO A 44 -25.22 19.90 -31.45
CA PRO A 44 -25.10 18.68 -32.23
C PRO A 44 -25.24 18.96 -33.74
N LYS A 45 -24.38 18.36 -34.55
CA LYS A 45 -24.63 18.14 -35.98
C LYS A 45 -25.54 16.92 -36.14
N ARG A 46 -26.65 17.13 -36.84
CA ARG A 46 -27.56 16.10 -37.35
C ARG A 46 -26.84 15.13 -38.28
N GLY A 47 -27.22 13.86 -38.17
CA GLY A 47 -26.88 12.78 -39.08
C GLY A 47 -27.52 11.51 -38.53
N ASP A 48 -28.80 11.32 -38.86
CA ASP A 48 -29.53 10.06 -38.64
C ASP A 48 -28.83 8.93 -39.40
N GLU A 49 -28.50 7.85 -38.72
CA GLU A 49 -28.49 6.51 -39.32
C GLU A 49 -28.71 5.44 -38.24
N GLU A 50 -29.52 4.45 -38.62
CA GLU A 50 -30.27 3.52 -37.79
C GLU A 50 -29.41 2.60 -36.92
N ARG A 51 -29.82 2.45 -35.66
CA ARG A 51 -29.41 1.33 -34.80
C ARG A 51 -30.11 0.05 -35.25
N ARG A 52 -29.34 -0.95 -35.68
CA ARG A 52 -29.70 -2.37 -35.56
C ARG A 52 -28.78 -3.07 -34.54
N PRO A 53 -29.30 -4.05 -33.77
CA PRO A 53 -28.61 -4.63 -32.62
C PRO A 53 -27.63 -5.73 -33.04
N THR A 54 -26.35 -5.58 -32.69
CA THR A 54 -25.35 -6.64 -32.91
C THR A 54 -25.34 -7.58 -31.71
N VAL A 55 -25.78 -8.80 -32.01
CA VAL A 55 -25.72 -10.01 -31.21
C VAL A 55 -24.30 -10.28 -30.70
N ALA A 56 -24.20 -10.78 -29.47
CA ALA A 56 -22.97 -11.23 -28.84
C ALA A 56 -22.26 -12.32 -29.67
N PRO A 57 -20.93 -12.29 -29.84
CA PRO A 57 -20.20 -13.44 -30.37
C PRO A 57 -20.02 -14.49 -29.28
N GLN A 58 -20.55 -15.69 -29.52
CA GLN A 58 -20.12 -16.91 -28.83
C GLN A 58 -18.74 -17.37 -29.35
N PRO A 59 -17.97 -18.14 -28.56
CA PRO A 59 -16.58 -18.46 -28.86
C PRO A 59 -16.51 -19.64 -29.83
N GLU A 60 -15.88 -19.42 -30.99
CA GLU A 60 -15.43 -20.52 -31.84
C GLU A 60 -14.03 -20.96 -31.43
N ALA A 61 -13.91 -22.25 -31.15
CA ALA A 61 -12.68 -22.94 -30.84
C ALA A 61 -11.81 -23.05 -32.11
N SER A 62 -10.58 -22.53 -32.06
CA SER A 62 -9.54 -22.87 -33.02
C SER A 62 -8.14 -22.64 -32.46
N SER A 63 -7.49 -23.75 -32.13
CA SER A 63 -6.05 -24.01 -32.30
C SER A 63 -5.03 -23.02 -31.69
N GLY A 64 -4.65 -23.29 -30.44
CA GLY A 64 -3.28 -23.75 -30.14
C GLY A 64 -2.10 -22.98 -30.75
N ARG A 65 -1.98 -21.69 -30.45
CA ARG A 65 -0.68 -21.09 -30.18
C ARG A 65 -0.69 -20.72 -28.71
N PHE A 66 0.20 -21.33 -27.93
CA PHE A 66 0.52 -20.82 -26.60
C PHE A 66 1.16 -19.44 -26.81
N GLU A 67 0.33 -18.40 -26.89
CA GLU A 67 0.78 -17.04 -26.65
C GLU A 67 1.33 -17.05 -25.22
N ARG A 68 2.64 -16.89 -25.10
CA ARG A 68 3.29 -16.63 -23.83
C ARG A 68 2.55 -15.46 -23.19
N PRO A 69 2.01 -15.58 -21.96
CA PRO A 69 1.29 -14.49 -21.33
C PRO A 69 2.18 -13.25 -21.36
N THR A 70 1.74 -12.21 -22.06
CA THR A 70 2.44 -10.93 -22.05
C THR A 70 2.47 -10.45 -20.60
N ALA A 71 3.64 -10.05 -20.11
CA ALA A 71 3.79 -9.56 -18.74
C ALA A 71 2.77 -8.44 -18.46
N PRO A 72 2.24 -8.34 -17.23
CA PRO A 72 1.32 -7.28 -16.85
C PRO A 72 1.88 -5.89 -17.17
N ALA A 73 1.00 -4.96 -17.56
CA ALA A 73 1.42 -3.61 -17.95
C ALA A 73 2.15 -2.82 -16.83
N TRP A 74 1.98 -3.23 -15.57
CA TRP A 74 2.67 -2.60 -14.43
C TRP A 74 4.13 -3.03 -14.27
N THR A 75 4.55 -4.14 -14.87
CA THR A 75 5.87 -4.72 -14.58
C THR A 75 7.02 -3.80 -14.96
N ALA A 76 7.04 -3.27 -16.19
CA ALA A 76 8.11 -2.37 -16.62
C ALA A 76 8.15 -1.05 -15.81
N PRO A 77 7.03 -0.31 -15.62
CA PRO A 77 7.02 0.89 -14.78
C PRO A 77 7.48 0.67 -13.33
N VAL A 78 7.18 -0.49 -12.74
CA VAL A 78 7.62 -0.82 -11.37
C VAL A 78 9.10 -1.13 -11.32
N ILE A 79 9.63 -1.90 -12.29
CA ILE A 79 11.07 -2.19 -12.39
C ILE A 79 11.86 -0.89 -12.54
N GLU A 80 11.47 -0.03 -13.48
CA GLU A 80 12.10 1.27 -13.73
C GLU A 80 12.11 2.11 -12.44
N PHE A 81 10.95 2.24 -11.79
CA PHE A 81 10.83 2.99 -10.55
C PHE A 81 11.74 2.46 -9.44
N LEU A 82 11.76 1.15 -9.20
CA LEU A 82 12.60 0.56 -8.15
C LEU A 82 14.08 0.72 -8.48
N ALA A 83 14.47 0.44 -9.73
CA ALA A 83 15.86 0.57 -10.18
C ALA A 83 16.40 1.99 -10.00
N ASP A 84 15.58 3.01 -10.27
CA ASP A 84 16.00 4.42 -10.21
C ASP A 84 15.98 5.01 -8.79
N ASN A 85 15.25 4.40 -7.85
CA ASN A 85 14.96 5.01 -6.54
C ASN A 85 15.49 4.25 -5.33
N ILE A 86 16.09 3.08 -5.54
CA ILE A 86 16.91 2.41 -4.52
C ILE A 86 18.34 3.01 -4.61
N PRO A 87 19.00 3.33 -3.48
CA PRO A 87 20.35 3.87 -3.49
C PRO A 87 21.35 2.96 -4.22
N GLY A 88 22.36 3.56 -4.85
CA GLY A 88 23.41 2.83 -5.57
C GLY A 88 23.54 3.25 -7.02
N ASP A 89 24.24 2.45 -7.80
CA ASP A 89 24.38 2.60 -9.24
C ASP A 89 23.67 1.41 -9.91
N PRO A 90 22.55 1.62 -10.63
CA PRO A 90 21.80 0.54 -11.28
C PRO A 90 22.61 -0.30 -12.28
N SER A 91 23.77 0.21 -12.76
CA SER A 91 24.68 -0.54 -13.63
C SER A 91 25.68 -1.42 -12.88
N VAL A 92 25.83 -1.22 -11.57
CA VAL A 92 26.82 -1.93 -10.73
C VAL A 92 26.15 -2.69 -9.59
N ALA A 93 25.41 -1.99 -8.72
CA ALA A 93 24.72 -2.55 -7.57
C ALA A 93 23.80 -1.50 -6.93
N TRP A 94 22.69 -2.00 -6.38
CA TRP A 94 21.86 -1.29 -5.42
C TRP A 94 22.32 -1.59 -4.00
N ASP A 95 22.29 -0.59 -3.11
CA ASP A 95 22.60 -0.68 -1.69
C ASP A 95 21.34 -0.37 -0.88
N HIS A 96 20.89 -1.33 -0.07
CA HIS A 96 19.70 -1.12 0.74
C HIS A 96 19.97 -0.36 2.05
N LEU A 97 21.23 -0.12 2.41
CA LEU A 97 21.65 0.63 3.60
C LEU A 97 21.06 0.11 4.92
N TYR A 98 20.66 -1.17 4.94
CA TYR A 98 19.86 -1.80 6.01
C TYR A 98 18.57 -1.04 6.36
N ILE A 99 17.97 -0.38 5.36
CA ILE A 99 16.68 0.30 5.47
C ILE A 99 15.60 -0.62 4.89
N SER A 100 14.60 -0.97 5.69
CA SER A 100 13.58 -1.97 5.34
C SER A 100 12.91 -1.73 3.98
N ALA A 101 12.58 -0.47 3.65
CA ALA A 101 11.98 -0.13 2.35
C ALA A 101 12.89 -0.50 1.17
N TYR A 102 14.19 -0.24 1.27
CA TYR A 102 15.15 -0.58 0.23
C TYR A 102 15.52 -2.06 0.24
N GLU A 103 15.50 -2.74 1.39
CA GLU A 103 15.69 -4.19 1.49
C GLU A 103 14.59 -4.92 0.70
N VAL A 104 13.33 -4.54 0.95
CA VAL A 104 12.17 -5.07 0.20
C VAL A 104 12.23 -4.64 -1.27
N GLY A 105 12.71 -3.43 -1.58
CA GLY A 105 12.91 -2.98 -2.96
C GLY A 105 13.93 -3.84 -3.73
N CYS A 106 15.07 -4.17 -3.10
CA CYS A 106 16.07 -5.08 -3.66
C CYS A 106 15.50 -6.49 -3.86
N GLU A 107 14.70 -6.98 -2.90
CA GLU A 107 13.99 -8.26 -3.01
C GLU A 107 12.99 -8.27 -4.17
N ALA A 108 12.26 -7.16 -4.35
CA ALA A 108 11.33 -7.00 -5.45
C ALA A 108 12.04 -7.04 -6.81
N LEU A 109 13.22 -6.40 -6.94
CA LEU A 109 14.03 -6.48 -8.17
C LEU A 109 14.49 -7.91 -8.47
N GLU A 110 14.90 -8.67 -7.45
CA GLU A 110 15.23 -10.10 -7.61
C GLU A 110 14.01 -10.92 -8.01
N ALA A 111 12.88 -10.75 -7.32
CA ALA A 111 11.63 -11.44 -7.63
C ALA A 111 11.06 -11.09 -9.02
N LEU A 112 11.43 -9.94 -9.57
CA LEU A 112 11.08 -9.50 -10.94
C LEU A 112 12.14 -9.93 -11.99
N GLY A 113 13.14 -10.72 -11.60
CA GLY A 113 14.16 -11.26 -12.49
C GLY A 113 15.16 -10.21 -13.00
N GLN A 114 15.36 -9.13 -12.24
CA GLN A 114 16.25 -8.02 -12.62
C GLN A 114 17.60 -8.07 -11.90
N ALA A 115 17.64 -8.70 -10.73
CA ALA A 115 18.79 -8.68 -9.86
C ALA A 115 18.97 -9.98 -9.09
N THR A 116 20.10 -10.13 -8.41
CA THR A 116 20.33 -11.15 -7.38
C THR A 116 20.64 -10.45 -6.06
N GLN A 117 20.00 -10.88 -4.98
CA GLN A 117 20.26 -10.28 -3.67
C GLN A 117 21.67 -10.61 -3.16
N ILE A 118 22.24 -9.63 -2.47
CA ILE A 118 23.47 -9.74 -1.69
C ILE A 118 23.22 -9.21 -0.28
N VAL A 119 24.17 -9.44 0.63
CA VAL A 119 24.01 -9.10 2.06
C VAL A 119 23.67 -7.63 2.32
N SER A 120 24.13 -6.72 1.46
CA SER A 120 23.93 -5.27 1.60
C SER A 120 23.07 -4.66 0.50
N GLY A 121 22.42 -5.46 -0.36
CA GLY A 121 21.76 -4.90 -1.54
C GLY A 121 21.36 -5.92 -2.59
N ALA A 122 21.47 -5.52 -3.85
CA ALA A 122 21.27 -6.40 -5.00
C ALA A 122 22.20 -5.99 -6.16
N ILE A 123 22.58 -6.96 -6.99
CA ILE A 123 23.41 -6.75 -8.18
C ILE A 123 22.56 -7.05 -9.43
N PRO A 124 22.58 -6.19 -10.47
CA PRO A 124 21.85 -6.44 -11.70
C PRO A 124 22.28 -7.74 -12.37
N LEU A 125 21.31 -8.48 -12.91
CA LEU A 125 21.58 -9.62 -13.77
C LEU A 125 22.05 -9.15 -15.15
N ALA A 126 22.96 -9.91 -15.76
CA ALA A 126 23.37 -9.66 -17.15
C ALA A 126 22.22 -9.93 -18.13
N ASP A 127 21.49 -11.03 -17.90
CA ASP A 127 20.34 -11.44 -18.71
C ASP A 127 19.04 -11.19 -17.93
N GLN A 128 18.60 -9.94 -17.90
CA GLN A 128 17.35 -9.54 -17.26
C GLN A 128 16.15 -10.09 -18.02
N ALA A 129 15.29 -10.84 -17.35
CA ALA A 129 14.09 -11.42 -17.94
C ALA A 129 12.96 -11.44 -16.93
N ILE A 130 11.76 -11.09 -17.39
CA ILE A 130 10.57 -11.19 -16.54
C ILE A 130 10.30 -12.68 -16.26
N PRO A 131 10.21 -13.09 -14.98
CA PRO A 131 9.97 -14.47 -14.63
C PRO A 131 8.53 -14.89 -14.97
N ASP A 132 8.33 -16.17 -15.24
CA ASP A 132 7.01 -16.73 -15.55
C ASP A 132 6.06 -16.65 -14.33
N VAL A 133 6.61 -16.69 -13.12
CA VAL A 133 5.87 -16.51 -11.87
C VAL A 133 6.24 -15.15 -11.27
N LEU A 134 5.27 -14.25 -11.22
CA LEU A 134 5.46 -12.91 -10.68
C LEU A 134 5.20 -12.87 -9.17
N PRO A 135 5.89 -11.95 -8.46
CA PRO A 135 5.58 -11.67 -7.07
C PRO A 135 4.13 -11.18 -6.92
N ARG A 136 3.61 -11.29 -5.70
CA ARG A 136 2.25 -10.85 -5.40
C ARG A 136 2.12 -9.34 -5.57
N TRP A 137 1.00 -8.92 -6.17
CA TRP A 137 0.76 -7.51 -6.48
C TRP A 137 0.71 -6.62 -5.22
N ASP A 138 0.09 -7.11 -4.15
CA ASP A 138 -0.04 -6.40 -2.88
C ASP A 138 1.31 -6.15 -2.22
N ASP A 139 2.19 -7.16 -2.20
CA ASP A 139 3.57 -7.03 -1.70
C ASP A 139 4.39 -6.06 -2.56
N LEU A 140 4.26 -6.13 -3.88
CA LEU A 140 4.94 -5.22 -4.80
C LEU A 140 4.48 -3.77 -4.63
N ALA A 141 3.18 -3.56 -4.46
CA ALA A 141 2.61 -2.24 -4.23
C ALA A 141 3.08 -1.66 -2.89
N THR A 142 3.15 -2.47 -1.82
CA THR A 142 3.71 -2.05 -0.53
C THR A 142 5.20 -1.71 -0.66
N ALA A 143 5.98 -2.49 -1.41
CA ALA A 143 7.40 -2.19 -1.68
C ALA A 143 7.57 -0.83 -2.38
N VAL A 144 6.78 -0.58 -3.43
CA VAL A 144 6.80 0.68 -4.20
C VAL A 144 6.40 1.87 -3.34
N VAL A 145 5.37 1.72 -2.49
CA VAL A 145 4.96 2.76 -1.53
C VAL A 145 6.08 3.05 -0.53
N GLY A 146 6.66 2.01 0.07
CA GLY A 146 7.76 2.15 1.03
C GLY A 146 8.98 2.84 0.44
N VAL A 147 9.43 2.43 -0.76
CA VAL A 147 10.54 3.09 -1.47
C VAL A 147 10.20 4.54 -1.79
N ALA A 148 9.00 4.83 -2.28
CA ALA A 148 8.59 6.20 -2.59
C ALA A 148 8.58 7.10 -1.35
N ALA A 149 8.07 6.61 -0.21
CA ALA A 149 8.06 7.35 1.05
C ALA A 149 9.49 7.58 1.56
N GLN A 150 10.33 6.54 1.56
CA GLN A 150 11.71 6.61 2.02
C GLN A 150 12.56 7.57 1.16
N SER A 151 12.34 7.59 -0.15
CA SER A 151 13.02 8.48 -1.09
C SER A 151 12.41 9.89 -1.15
N ASN A 152 11.47 10.24 -0.28
CA ASN A 152 10.74 11.52 -0.25
C ASN A 152 9.96 11.85 -1.55
N LEU A 153 9.63 10.83 -2.34
CA LEU A 153 8.78 10.97 -3.53
C LEU A 153 7.29 10.86 -3.19
N LEU A 154 6.95 10.21 -2.09
CA LEU A 154 5.61 10.19 -1.52
C LEU A 154 5.64 10.94 -0.17
N GLY A 155 4.74 11.90 -0.02
CA GLY A 155 4.64 12.71 1.20
C GLY A 155 3.21 12.80 1.71
N TYR A 156 2.95 12.15 2.85
CA TYR A 156 1.63 12.13 3.47
C TYR A 156 1.23 13.47 4.07
N ARG A 157 -0.04 13.82 3.92
CA ARG A 157 -0.64 15.02 4.52
C ARG A 157 -1.73 14.65 5.50
N HIS A 158 -1.76 15.37 6.61
CA HIS A 158 -2.91 15.30 7.49
C HIS A 158 -4.19 15.78 6.79
N PHE A 159 -5.32 15.24 7.24
CA PHE A 159 -6.64 15.73 6.86
C PHE A 159 -6.79 17.22 7.22
N ALA A 160 -7.52 17.95 6.36
CA ALA A 160 -7.77 19.38 6.58
C ALA A 160 -8.43 19.60 7.95
N GLY A 161 -7.81 20.45 8.78
CA GLY A 161 -8.30 20.74 10.14
C GLY A 161 -7.63 19.97 11.27
N SER A 162 -6.71 19.04 10.99
CA SER A 162 -5.87 18.45 12.03
C SER A 162 -4.96 19.55 12.62
N ARG A 163 -5.01 19.72 13.96
CA ARG A 163 -4.27 20.78 14.67
C ARG A 163 -2.86 20.37 15.08
N ARG A 164 -2.44 19.14 14.76
CA ARG A 164 -1.15 18.60 15.18
C ARG A 164 -0.14 18.70 14.04
N GLN A 165 0.67 19.74 14.12
CA GLN A 165 1.98 19.93 13.49
C GLN A 165 2.09 19.91 11.96
N LEU A 166 2.86 20.87 11.45
CA LEU A 166 3.41 20.85 10.11
C LEU A 166 4.40 19.68 10.04
N SER A 167 4.04 18.58 9.38
CA SER A 167 5.03 17.52 9.09
C SER A 167 6.17 18.13 8.27
N ARG A 168 7.41 17.77 8.62
CA ARG A 168 8.62 18.24 7.91
C ARG A 168 8.70 17.65 6.48
N ALA A 169 8.06 16.49 6.27
CA ALA A 169 7.80 15.82 4.99
C ALA A 169 6.69 16.51 4.19
N GLY A 170 5.86 17.30 4.88
CA GLY A 170 4.83 18.11 4.33
C GLY A 170 5.30 19.42 3.68
N ARG A 171 6.27 19.38 2.78
CA ARG A 171 6.70 20.60 2.05
C ARG A 171 5.90 20.85 0.78
N PHE A 172 5.55 19.80 0.05
CA PHE A 172 4.93 19.92 -1.28
C PHE A 172 3.41 19.82 -1.24
N ARG A 173 2.73 20.75 -1.89
CA ARG A 173 1.26 20.79 -1.94
C ARG A 173 0.73 19.42 -2.43
N PRO A 174 -0.29 18.83 -1.76
CA PRO A 174 -0.83 17.55 -2.19
C PRO A 174 -1.38 17.66 -3.61
N ASN A 175 -1.03 16.67 -4.44
CA ASN A 175 -1.52 16.48 -5.80
C ASN A 175 -2.32 15.17 -5.94
N ILE A 176 -2.32 14.32 -4.91
CA ILE A 176 -3.24 13.19 -4.75
C ILE A 176 -4.28 13.54 -3.69
N ARG A 177 -5.55 13.38 -4.05
CA ARG A 177 -6.70 13.67 -3.19
C ARG A 177 -7.06 12.47 -2.34
N ALA A 178 -7.54 12.77 -1.13
CA ALA A 178 -8.07 11.78 -0.21
C ALA A 178 -9.27 11.03 -0.81
N SER A 179 -9.31 9.72 -0.64
CA SER A 179 -10.40 8.82 -1.06
C SER A 179 -10.27 7.48 -0.35
N HIS A 180 -11.37 6.72 -0.20
CA HIS A 180 -11.36 5.35 0.37
C HIS A 180 -10.55 5.23 1.67
N GLY A 181 -10.82 6.09 2.66
CA GLY A 181 -10.09 6.09 3.94
C GLY A 181 -8.65 6.64 3.88
N CYS A 182 -8.04 6.74 2.69
CA CYS A 182 -6.70 7.27 2.47
C CYS A 182 -6.72 8.80 2.49
N GLY A 183 -5.76 9.40 3.19
CA GLY A 183 -5.62 10.85 3.29
C GLY A 183 -4.98 11.50 2.05
N PRO A 184 -4.91 12.84 2.00
CA PRO A 184 -4.26 13.52 0.89
C PRO A 184 -2.74 13.29 0.92
N ALA A 185 -2.10 13.33 -0.25
CA ALA A 185 -0.64 13.19 -0.36
C ALA A 185 -0.06 14.02 -1.50
N TYR A 186 1.25 14.23 -1.41
CA TYR A 186 2.08 14.59 -2.55
C TYR A 186 2.72 13.33 -3.12
N LEU A 187 2.69 13.19 -4.45
CA LEU A 187 3.42 12.19 -5.20
C LEU A 187 4.30 12.91 -6.24
N ALA A 188 5.60 12.60 -6.26
CA ALA A 188 6.53 13.17 -7.20
C ALA A 188 6.33 12.59 -8.62
N PRO A 189 6.58 13.37 -9.70
CA PRO A 189 6.45 12.92 -11.09
C PRO A 189 7.09 11.56 -11.40
N GLU A 190 8.24 11.28 -10.78
CA GLU A 190 9.04 10.08 -10.92
C GLU A 190 8.27 8.82 -10.47
N ALA A 191 7.44 8.94 -9.44
CA ALA A 191 6.66 7.82 -8.90
C ALA A 191 5.28 7.66 -9.58
N PHE A 192 4.79 8.66 -10.31
CA PHE A 192 3.42 8.65 -10.86
C PHE A 192 3.14 7.47 -11.78
N ASN A 193 4.11 7.10 -12.63
CA ASN A 193 3.88 6.04 -13.60
C ASN A 193 3.72 4.68 -12.92
N ALA A 194 4.57 4.36 -11.94
CA ALA A 194 4.46 3.12 -11.16
C ALA A 194 3.12 3.06 -10.39
N PHE A 195 2.78 4.11 -9.65
CA PHE A 195 1.55 4.17 -8.85
C PHE A 195 0.28 4.03 -9.71
N ARG A 196 0.25 4.69 -10.87
CA ARG A 196 -0.88 4.60 -11.80
C ARG A 196 -1.01 3.19 -12.40
N ASN A 197 0.08 2.59 -12.86
CA ASN A 197 0.02 1.26 -13.48
C ASN A 197 -0.25 0.15 -12.47
N LEU A 198 0.19 0.31 -11.23
CA LEU A 198 -0.25 -0.55 -10.12
C LEU A 198 -1.72 -0.37 -9.76
N GLY A 199 -2.40 0.66 -10.28
CA GLY A 199 -3.79 0.93 -9.97
C GLY A 199 -4.00 1.54 -8.59
N LEU A 200 -2.97 2.13 -7.98
CA LEU A 200 -3.07 2.82 -6.69
C LEU A 200 -3.71 4.21 -6.83
N ILE A 201 -3.59 4.83 -8.00
CA ILE A 201 -4.16 6.14 -8.29
C ILE A 201 -4.95 6.16 -9.60
N ILE A 202 -6.05 6.92 -9.61
CA ILE A 202 -6.84 7.25 -10.81
C ILE A 202 -7.28 8.72 -10.75
N ASP A 203 -7.06 9.47 -11.83
CA ASP A 203 -7.43 10.89 -11.95
C ASP A 203 -7.02 11.79 -10.76
N GLY A 204 -5.89 11.47 -10.11
CA GLY A 204 -5.37 12.20 -8.96
C GLY A 204 -6.05 11.86 -7.62
N TRP A 205 -6.69 10.69 -7.52
CA TRP A 205 -7.30 10.16 -6.30
C TRP A 205 -6.72 8.79 -5.97
N TRP A 206 -6.66 8.45 -4.69
CA TRP A 206 -6.43 7.06 -4.26
C TRP A 206 -7.58 6.16 -4.71
N THR A 207 -7.26 4.93 -5.10
CA THR A 207 -8.24 3.89 -5.41
C THR A 207 -8.59 3.09 -4.15
N GLU A 208 -9.64 2.27 -4.23
CA GLU A 208 -9.97 1.31 -3.17
C GLU A 208 -8.83 0.29 -2.95
N ALA A 209 -8.16 -0.14 -4.02
CA ALA A 209 -7.03 -1.05 -3.92
C ALA A 209 -5.85 -0.46 -3.13
N ALA A 210 -5.66 0.87 -3.20
CA ALA A 210 -4.63 1.55 -2.44
C ALA A 210 -4.87 1.51 -0.93
N GLU A 211 -6.13 1.49 -0.48
CA GLU A 211 -6.47 1.46 0.95
C GLU A 211 -5.86 0.24 1.65
N ALA A 212 -6.01 -0.94 1.06
CA ALA A 212 -5.45 -2.17 1.62
C ALA A 212 -3.91 -2.15 1.64
N VAL A 213 -3.27 -1.48 0.67
CA VAL A 213 -1.81 -1.27 0.66
C VAL A 213 -1.40 -0.30 1.76
N PHE A 214 -2.16 0.77 1.99
CA PHE A 214 -1.85 1.74 3.05
C PHE A 214 -2.15 1.23 4.46
N TRP A 215 -2.98 0.21 4.64
CA TRP A 215 -3.05 -0.49 5.94
C TRP A 215 -1.72 -1.19 6.28
N ARG A 216 -0.92 -1.56 5.27
CA ARG A 216 0.41 -2.18 5.42
C ARG A 216 1.56 -1.17 5.48
N ASP A 217 1.31 0.09 5.14
CA ASP A 217 2.28 1.18 5.32
C ASP A 217 2.02 1.95 6.63
N ASP A 218 0.74 2.08 7.01
CA ASP A 218 0.23 2.79 8.19
C ASP A 218 0.79 4.22 8.36
N PRO A 219 0.48 5.13 7.41
CA PRO A 219 0.95 6.51 7.48
C PRO A 219 0.36 7.25 8.68
N VAL A 220 1.24 7.57 9.65
CA VAL A 220 0.87 8.24 10.91
C VAL A 220 0.12 9.55 10.71
N GLU A 221 0.34 10.25 9.60
CA GLU A 221 -0.36 11.48 9.27
C GLU A 221 -1.87 11.31 9.09
N TRP A 222 -2.30 10.11 8.67
CA TRP A 222 -3.69 9.79 8.41
C TRP A 222 -4.38 9.17 9.62
N GLY A 223 -3.62 8.54 10.54
CA GLY A 223 -4.16 7.92 11.75
C GLY A 223 -5.22 6.88 11.40
N MET A 224 -4.90 6.01 10.44
CA MET A 224 -5.81 4.95 9.99
C MET A 224 -6.04 3.96 11.12
N ASP A 225 -7.30 3.65 11.43
CA ASP A 225 -7.66 2.59 12.36
C ASP A 225 -8.50 1.55 11.61
N PHE A 226 -7.80 0.60 10.99
CA PHE A 226 -8.43 -0.52 10.29
C PHE A 226 -8.84 -1.66 11.22
N THR A 227 -8.45 -1.62 12.50
CA THR A 227 -8.72 -2.73 13.46
C THR A 227 -10.20 -2.89 13.78
N ARG A 228 -11.00 -1.87 13.45
CA ARG A 228 -12.46 -1.82 13.61
C ARG A 228 -13.22 -2.00 12.30
N ASP A 229 -12.52 -2.14 11.17
CA ASP A 229 -13.13 -2.35 9.86
C ASP A 229 -13.69 -3.77 9.75
N ASP A 230 -14.89 -3.91 9.17
CA ASP A 230 -15.57 -5.20 9.03
C ASP A 230 -14.74 -6.22 8.23
N ARG A 231 -13.94 -5.76 7.26
CA ARG A 231 -13.02 -6.62 6.48
C ARG A 231 -11.95 -7.22 7.38
N PHE A 232 -11.35 -6.41 8.25
CA PHE A 232 -10.33 -6.88 9.19
C PHE A 232 -10.92 -7.83 10.24
N LEU A 233 -12.09 -7.51 10.80
CA LEU A 233 -12.78 -8.35 11.78
C LEU A 233 -13.23 -9.70 11.20
N ALA A 234 -13.70 -9.69 9.94
CA ALA A 234 -14.02 -10.91 9.21
C ALA A 234 -12.76 -11.76 8.97
N ALA A 235 -11.66 -11.12 8.56
CA ALA A 235 -10.39 -11.82 8.32
C ALA A 235 -9.82 -12.44 9.62
N CYS A 236 -9.90 -11.73 10.75
CA CYS A 236 -9.59 -12.27 12.09
C CYS A 236 -10.36 -13.55 12.39
N SER A 237 -11.66 -13.55 12.13
CA SER A 237 -12.53 -14.70 12.40
C SER A 237 -12.24 -15.86 11.44
N SER A 238 -11.93 -15.56 10.17
CA SER A 238 -11.55 -16.55 9.17
C SER A 238 -10.22 -17.23 9.52
N ALA A 239 -9.18 -16.49 9.92
CA ALA A 239 -7.89 -17.06 10.23
C ALA A 239 -7.90 -18.01 11.43
N LEU A 240 -8.76 -17.73 12.42
CA LEU A 240 -8.99 -18.65 13.55
C LEU A 240 -9.72 -19.92 13.14
N SER A 241 -10.70 -19.79 12.23
CA SER A 241 -11.53 -20.93 11.79
C SER A 241 -10.80 -21.84 10.80
N ASN A 242 -9.86 -21.27 10.04
CA ASN A 242 -9.17 -21.93 8.93
C ASN A 242 -7.66 -22.04 9.15
N LEU A 243 -7.21 -22.29 10.39
CA LEU A 243 -5.80 -22.41 10.72
C LEU A 243 -5.19 -23.71 10.14
N PRO A 244 -4.19 -23.63 9.24
CA PRO A 244 -3.51 -24.81 8.74
C PRO A 244 -2.69 -25.52 9.81
N ALA A 245 -2.60 -26.85 9.73
CA ALA A 245 -1.93 -27.67 10.75
C ALA A 245 -0.42 -27.40 10.85
N ASP A 246 0.24 -27.13 9.72
CA ASP A 246 1.66 -26.75 9.69
C ASP A 246 1.90 -25.42 10.42
N ILE A 247 1.01 -24.44 10.22
CA ILE A 247 1.08 -23.13 10.89
C ILE A 247 0.75 -23.27 12.38
N ALA A 248 -0.24 -24.10 12.74
CA ALA A 248 -0.57 -24.38 14.13
C ALA A 248 0.64 -24.94 14.90
N ALA A 249 1.34 -25.92 14.32
CA ALA A 249 2.53 -26.51 14.92
C ALA A 249 3.69 -25.50 15.06
N GLU A 250 3.88 -24.62 14.07
CA GLU A 250 4.87 -23.54 14.16
C GLU A 250 4.51 -22.53 15.26
N ILE A 251 3.23 -22.16 15.39
CA ILE A 251 2.74 -21.28 16.47
C ILE A 251 2.96 -21.92 17.84
N GLU A 252 2.68 -23.22 18.00
CA GLU A 252 2.90 -23.93 19.27
C GLU A 252 4.37 -23.90 19.68
N THR A 253 5.28 -24.06 18.71
CA THR A 253 6.72 -23.95 18.94
C THR A 253 7.11 -22.53 19.37
N ILE A 254 6.59 -21.51 18.68
CA ILE A 254 6.87 -20.10 18.99
C ILE A 254 6.22 -19.67 20.32
N ALA A 255 5.10 -20.25 20.73
CA ALA A 255 4.37 -19.75 21.90
C ALA A 255 5.05 -20.05 23.24
N LEU A 256 5.98 -21.00 23.28
CA LEU A 256 6.56 -21.55 24.50
C LEU A 256 7.96 -20.98 24.76
N VAL A 257 8.08 -20.15 25.79
CA VAL A 257 9.37 -19.79 26.40
C VAL A 257 9.63 -20.76 27.55
N THR A 258 10.64 -21.61 27.42
CA THR A 258 10.91 -22.67 28.42
C THR A 258 11.92 -22.24 29.48
N ASP A 259 11.87 -22.86 30.66
CA ASP A 259 12.85 -22.63 31.72
C ASP A 259 14.26 -23.09 31.32
N ASP A 260 14.33 -24.09 30.45
CA ASP A 260 15.58 -24.63 29.89
C ASP A 260 16.21 -23.59 28.98
N GLU A 261 15.46 -23.02 28.04
CA GLU A 261 15.93 -21.95 27.15
C GLU A 261 16.41 -20.72 27.93
N VAL A 262 15.66 -20.31 28.97
CA VAL A 262 16.08 -19.24 29.88
C VAL A 262 17.40 -19.58 30.58
N SER A 263 17.56 -20.82 31.01
CA SER A 263 18.75 -21.27 31.73
C SER A 263 19.97 -21.40 30.82
N GLU A 264 19.79 -21.89 29.58
CA GLU A 264 20.83 -21.94 28.55
C GLU A 264 21.29 -20.54 28.17
N ARG A 265 20.35 -19.61 27.92
CA ARG A 265 20.69 -18.22 27.62
C ARG A 265 21.37 -17.52 28.79
N TYR A 266 20.96 -17.82 30.03
CA TYR A 266 21.60 -17.31 31.24
C TYR A 266 23.04 -17.82 31.40
N ALA A 267 23.30 -19.09 31.10
CA ALA A 267 24.65 -19.65 31.13
C ALA A 267 25.59 -18.90 30.16
N LEU A 268 25.11 -18.60 28.95
CA LEU A 268 25.87 -17.78 27.98
C LEU A 268 26.11 -16.34 28.47
N GLU A 269 25.10 -15.71 29.09
CA GLU A 269 25.25 -14.37 29.67
C GLU A 269 26.30 -14.34 30.79
N VAL A 270 26.29 -15.33 31.70
CA VAL A 270 27.30 -15.46 32.78
C VAL A 270 28.70 -15.67 32.20
N GLN A 271 28.83 -16.42 31.10
CA GLN A 271 30.11 -16.68 30.46
C GLN A 271 30.70 -15.43 29.78
N HIS A 272 29.85 -14.61 29.15
CA HIS A 272 30.31 -13.55 28.25
C HIS A 272 30.14 -12.12 28.79
N ARG A 273 29.37 -11.90 29.86
CA ARG A 273 29.14 -10.57 30.45
C ARG A 273 29.68 -10.45 31.88
N PRO A 274 30.42 -9.37 32.19
CA PRO A 274 30.83 -9.06 33.56
C PRO A 274 29.65 -8.83 34.52
N GLN A 275 28.51 -8.35 34.00
CA GLN A 275 27.26 -8.17 34.73
C GLN A 275 26.15 -8.88 33.95
N PRO A 276 25.93 -10.18 34.22
CA PRO A 276 24.91 -10.95 33.51
C PRO A 276 23.51 -10.48 33.91
N ARG A 277 22.61 -10.47 32.92
CA ARG A 277 21.18 -10.27 33.17
C ARG A 277 20.64 -11.35 34.09
N THR A 278 19.66 -11.01 34.91
CA THR A 278 18.91 -11.99 35.70
C THR A 278 18.11 -12.94 34.80
N LYS A 279 17.78 -14.14 35.29
CA LYS A 279 16.88 -15.06 34.57
C LYS A 279 15.53 -14.43 34.23
N GLY A 280 15.02 -13.52 35.07
CA GLY A 280 13.78 -12.78 34.79
C GLY A 280 13.92 -11.83 33.60
N GLU A 281 15.01 -11.05 33.53
CA GLU A 281 15.30 -10.18 32.39
C GLU A 281 15.54 -10.96 31.10
N ILE A 282 16.18 -12.13 31.20
CA ILE A 282 16.36 -13.05 30.06
C ILE A 282 15.02 -13.59 29.58
N ARG A 283 14.11 -13.97 30.48
CA ARG A 283 12.76 -14.38 30.08
C ARG A 283 12.04 -13.29 29.30
N VAL A 284 12.07 -12.04 29.78
CA VAL A 284 11.47 -10.91 29.05
C VAL A 284 12.13 -10.69 27.69
N LEU A 285 13.45 -10.87 27.60
CA LEU A 285 14.17 -10.81 26.34
C LEU A 285 13.68 -11.90 25.38
N LEU A 286 13.56 -13.15 25.83
CA LEU A 286 13.08 -14.28 25.03
C LEU A 286 11.61 -14.07 24.62
N GLU A 287 10.72 -13.66 25.54
CA GLU A 287 9.33 -13.31 25.21
C GLU A 287 9.23 -12.28 24.08
N ASN A 288 10.15 -11.30 24.03
CA ASN A 288 10.21 -10.36 22.91
C ASN A 288 10.66 -11.04 21.60
N HIS A 289 11.65 -11.94 21.63
CA HIS A 289 12.08 -12.69 20.45
C HIS A 289 10.95 -13.57 19.90
N HIS A 290 10.28 -14.33 20.77
CA HIS A 290 9.14 -15.16 20.38
C HIS A 290 7.99 -14.32 19.81
N ARG A 291 7.77 -13.09 20.31
CA ARG A 291 6.82 -12.16 19.68
C ARG A 291 7.27 -11.76 18.27
N TYR A 292 8.55 -11.46 18.07
CA TYR A 292 9.09 -11.15 16.73
C TYR A 292 8.99 -12.34 15.78
N ASP A 293 9.23 -13.56 16.26
CA ASP A 293 9.07 -14.78 15.45
C ASP A 293 7.59 -14.97 15.04
N LEU A 294 6.66 -14.68 15.95
CA LEU A 294 5.23 -14.72 15.63
C LEU A 294 4.83 -13.60 14.66
N ASP A 295 5.35 -12.38 14.81
CA ASP A 295 5.17 -11.30 13.83
C ASP A 295 5.67 -11.75 12.45
N ALA A 296 6.90 -12.28 12.38
CA ALA A 296 7.51 -12.75 11.13
C ALA A 296 6.69 -13.87 10.48
N LEU A 297 6.11 -14.78 11.27
CA LEU A 297 5.22 -15.83 10.77
C LEU A 297 3.98 -15.22 10.08
N PHE A 298 3.32 -14.23 10.70
CA PHE A 298 2.16 -13.58 10.10
C PHE A 298 2.53 -12.75 8.86
N CYS A 299 3.60 -11.97 8.92
CA CYS A 299 4.13 -11.22 7.79
C CYS A 299 4.45 -12.13 6.59
N ARG A 300 4.90 -13.37 6.84
CA ARG A 300 5.22 -14.36 5.79
C ARG A 300 4.00 -15.14 5.30
N ARG A 301 3.07 -15.51 6.18
CA ARG A 301 2.05 -16.53 5.90
C ARG A 301 0.63 -16.00 5.84
N TRP A 302 0.37 -14.71 6.08
CA TRP A 302 -0.99 -14.18 6.10
C TRP A 302 -1.16 -12.91 5.24
N ARG A 303 -2.29 -12.83 4.52
CA ARG A 303 -2.72 -11.63 3.77
C ARG A 303 -4.20 -11.37 4.01
N LEU A 304 -4.61 -10.10 3.96
CA LEU A 304 -6.00 -9.71 4.23
C LEU A 304 -7.01 -10.40 3.30
N GLN A 305 -6.69 -10.49 2.01
CA GLN A 305 -7.62 -11.03 1.00
C GLN A 305 -7.64 -12.56 0.96
N ASP A 306 -6.49 -13.20 1.22
CA ASP A 306 -6.33 -14.65 1.04
C ASP A 306 -6.35 -15.43 2.37
N GLY A 307 -6.19 -14.75 3.50
CA GLY A 307 -5.97 -15.39 4.79
C GLY A 307 -4.59 -16.06 4.84
N TRP A 308 -4.54 -17.31 5.30
CA TRP A 308 -3.31 -18.09 5.37
C TRP A 308 -2.86 -18.52 3.97
N LEU A 309 -1.72 -18.02 3.53
CA LEU A 309 -1.14 -18.34 2.23
C LEU A 309 -0.77 -19.82 2.16
N PRO A 310 -1.04 -20.52 1.04
CA PRO A 310 -0.45 -21.83 0.78
C PRO A 310 1.04 -21.72 0.43
N ALA A 311 1.75 -22.85 0.40
CA ALA A 311 3.22 -22.87 0.27
C ALA A 311 3.73 -22.33 -1.09
N ASP A 312 2.95 -22.46 -2.15
CA ASP A 312 3.20 -21.91 -3.48
C ASP A 312 3.06 -20.38 -3.50
N GLU A 313 2.04 -19.83 -2.83
CA GLU A 313 1.86 -18.38 -2.71
C GLU A 313 2.93 -17.72 -1.84
N VAL A 314 3.49 -18.42 -0.84
CA VAL A 314 4.64 -17.90 -0.07
C VAL A 314 5.85 -17.65 -0.96
N LYS A 315 6.09 -18.49 -1.98
CA LYS A 315 7.22 -18.28 -2.91
C LYS A 315 7.08 -17.01 -3.75
N ARG A 316 5.86 -16.48 -3.85
CA ARG A 316 5.54 -15.23 -4.55
C ARG A 316 5.53 -14.03 -3.61
N SER A 317 5.59 -14.25 -2.30
CA SER A 317 5.56 -13.18 -1.31
C SER A 317 6.92 -12.52 -1.16
N LEU A 318 6.92 -11.21 -0.86
CA LEU A 318 8.12 -10.49 -0.46
C LEU A 318 8.22 -10.47 1.08
N ARG A 319 9.46 -10.46 1.59
CA ARG A 319 9.76 -10.44 3.03
C ARG A 319 9.61 -9.04 3.62
N ILE A 320 8.36 -8.64 3.80
CA ILE A 320 7.98 -7.39 4.49
C ILE A 320 7.92 -7.69 6.00
N LEU A 321 9.06 -7.59 6.69
CA LEU A 321 9.17 -7.98 8.11
C LEU A 321 8.35 -7.11 9.06
N TYR A 322 8.10 -5.85 8.67
CA TYR A 322 7.30 -4.90 9.43
C TYR A 322 6.07 -4.52 8.62
N ASP A 323 5.03 -5.36 8.72
CA ASP A 323 3.73 -5.14 8.09
C ASP A 323 2.70 -4.88 9.20
N PRO A 324 2.31 -3.61 9.46
CA PRO A 324 1.35 -3.23 10.50
C PRO A 324 0.04 -4.02 10.43
N LEU A 325 -0.45 -4.33 9.23
CA LEU A 325 -1.68 -5.09 9.03
C LEU A 325 -1.52 -6.54 9.51
N ALA A 326 -0.43 -7.21 9.12
CA ALA A 326 -0.13 -8.56 9.61
C ALA A 326 0.20 -8.59 11.11
N MET A 327 0.86 -7.57 11.65
CA MET A 327 1.17 -7.47 13.08
C MET A 327 -0.11 -7.25 13.92
N GLU A 328 -1.04 -6.40 13.48
CA GLU A 328 -2.34 -6.25 14.16
C GLU A 328 -3.19 -7.53 14.05
N MET A 329 -3.15 -8.18 12.90
CA MET A 329 -3.77 -9.50 12.73
C MET A 329 -3.21 -10.51 13.75
N ARG A 330 -1.89 -10.53 13.92
CA ARG A 330 -1.21 -11.37 14.91
C ARG A 330 -1.63 -11.03 16.34
N ARG A 331 -1.80 -9.74 16.69
CA ARG A 331 -2.32 -9.30 18.02
C ARG A 331 -3.71 -9.86 18.26
N ALA A 332 -4.62 -9.61 17.32
CA ALA A 332 -6.02 -10.02 17.42
C ALA A 332 -6.15 -11.55 17.47
N PHE A 333 -5.37 -12.26 16.66
CA PHE A 333 -5.31 -13.71 16.66
C PHE A 333 -4.77 -14.24 17.99
N ALA A 334 -3.61 -13.79 18.45
CA ALA A 334 -2.97 -14.28 19.68
C ALA A 334 -3.84 -14.04 20.93
N ALA A 335 -4.55 -12.90 21.00
CA ALA A 335 -5.47 -12.61 22.08
C ALA A 335 -6.61 -13.63 22.21
N ARG A 336 -7.02 -14.25 21.10
CA ARG A 336 -8.12 -15.23 21.04
C ARG A 336 -7.61 -16.68 21.06
N TYR A 337 -6.55 -16.98 20.33
CA TYR A 337 -6.00 -18.32 20.15
C TYR A 337 -5.03 -18.72 21.28
N LEU A 338 -4.28 -17.77 21.85
CA LEU A 338 -3.24 -18.02 22.86
C LEU A 338 -3.48 -17.19 24.15
N PRO A 339 -4.66 -17.29 24.78
CA PRO A 339 -5.02 -16.41 25.91
C PRO A 339 -4.10 -16.56 27.14
N HIS A 340 -3.41 -17.68 27.26
CA HIS A 340 -2.45 -17.96 28.33
C HIS A 340 -1.04 -17.38 28.05
N HIS A 341 -0.72 -17.04 26.80
CA HIS A 341 0.56 -16.49 26.38
C HIS A 341 0.45 -14.98 26.13
N ARG A 342 0.05 -14.23 27.17
CA ARG A 342 -0.31 -12.79 27.06
C ARG A 342 0.80 -11.90 26.49
N PHE A 343 2.06 -12.32 26.51
CA PHE A 343 3.16 -11.55 25.91
C PHE A 343 3.09 -11.51 24.38
N LEU A 344 2.43 -12.48 23.74
CA LEU A 344 2.28 -12.60 22.29
C LEU A 344 1.15 -11.72 21.72
N SER A 345 0.19 -11.32 22.55
CA SER A 345 -0.90 -10.41 22.17
C SER A 345 -0.57 -8.92 22.40
N LYS A 346 0.66 -8.61 22.80
CA LYS A 346 1.12 -7.23 23.04
C LYS A 346 1.55 -6.51 21.77
#